data_AF-A0A0K0D7M2-F1
#
_entry.id   AF-A0A0K0D7M2-F1
#
_cell.length_a   1.000
_cell.length_b   1.000
_cell.length_c   1.000
_cell.angle_alpha   90.00
_cell.angle_beta   90.00
_cell.angle_gamma   90.00
#
_symmetry.space_group_name_H-M   'P 1'
#
loop_
_entity.id
_entity.type
_entity.pdbx_description
1 polymer ?
#
loop_
_entity_poly.entity_id
_entity_poly.type
_entity_poly.pdbx_seq_one_letter_code
_entity_poly.pdbx_strand_id
1 'polypeptide(L)'
;MLSSILVLTSVIVKSRDQTDSAGDERRLYATKIMECILLECSSHTTEVIPTILMTMFERLSKPFQEGLNLKPLVLLVVVAALYMNLDVSLQALHHIAPNHSNLLEYICDEFFTCYKKMKGTHNRRMAVVGICLYFHLPPPLRPSIISTNPKKAFTHVILLIGVSVANAELVDRLSVLAELP
;
A
#
# COMPACT_ATOMS: atom_id res chain seq x y z
N MET A 1 10.31 -0.49 21.21
CA MET A 1 9.78 -0.36 19.83
C MET A 1 9.42 -1.72 19.25
N LEU A 2 10.36 -2.66 19.14
CA LEU A 2 10.10 -4.02 18.64
C LEU A 2 8.97 -4.76 19.39
N SER A 3 8.93 -4.66 20.72
CA SER A 3 7.83 -5.22 21.54
C SER A 3 6.45 -4.67 21.14
N SER A 4 6.35 -3.35 20.91
CA SER A 4 5.12 -2.70 20.45
C SER A 4 4.71 -3.17 19.05
N ILE A 5 5.67 -3.34 18.15
CA ILE A 5 5.43 -3.84 16.79
C ILE A 5 4.90 -5.27 16.82
N LEU A 6 5.49 -6.15 17.64
CA LEU A 6 5.00 -7.52 17.80
C LEU A 6 3.56 -7.59 18.30
N VAL A 7 3.19 -6.72 19.26
CA VAL A 7 1.81 -6.60 19.73
C VAL A 7 0.89 -6.17 18.59
N LEU A 8 1.25 -5.15 17.83
CA LEU A 8 0.46 -4.69 16.69
C LEU A 8 0.31 -5.76 15.60
N THR A 9 1.40 -6.48 15.27
CA THR A 9 1.38 -7.62 14.34
C THR A 9 0.36 -8.66 14.79
N SER A 10 0.37 -9.03 16.07
CA SER A 10 -0.58 -10.01 16.61
C SER A 10 -2.03 -9.55 16.45
N VAL A 11 -2.33 -8.27 16.69
CA VAL A 11 -3.66 -7.68 16.56
C VAL A 11 -4.13 -7.69 15.10
N ILE A 12 -3.27 -7.24 14.18
CA ILE A 12 -3.58 -7.13 12.75
C ILE A 12 -3.88 -8.50 12.15
N VAL A 13 -3.10 -9.50 12.52
CA VAL A 13 -3.09 -10.83 11.90
C VAL A 13 -4.08 -11.80 12.54
N LYS A 14 -4.52 -11.54 13.79
CA LYS A 14 -5.41 -12.41 14.57
C LYS A 14 -6.60 -12.88 13.73
N SER A 15 -6.85 -14.19 13.70
CA SER A 15 -8.03 -14.78 13.06
C SER A 15 -9.32 -14.25 13.71
N ARG A 16 -10.39 -14.19 12.93
CA ARG A 16 -11.68 -13.67 13.37
C ARG A 16 -12.26 -14.55 14.48
N ASP A 17 -12.85 -13.90 15.48
CA ASP A 17 -13.94 -14.47 16.27
C ASP A 17 -15.25 -13.83 15.76
N GLN A 18 -16.29 -14.63 15.49
CA GLN A 18 -17.43 -14.16 14.66
C GLN A 18 -18.26 -13.04 15.32
N THR A 19 -18.07 -12.80 16.61
CA THR A 19 -18.88 -11.93 17.49
C THR A 19 -18.22 -10.59 17.86
N ASP A 20 -16.97 -10.33 17.48
CA ASP A 20 -16.19 -9.19 18.02
C ASP A 20 -16.04 -8.02 17.04
N SER A 21 -17.06 -7.16 16.95
CA SER A 21 -16.98 -5.90 16.17
C SER A 21 -15.89 -4.95 16.67
N ALA A 22 -15.59 -4.96 17.98
CA ALA A 22 -14.50 -4.19 18.57
C ALA A 22 -13.12 -4.72 18.12
N GLY A 23 -13.03 -5.99 17.72
CA GLY A 23 -11.85 -6.60 17.12
C GLY A 23 -11.45 -5.95 15.80
N ASP A 24 -12.42 -5.54 14.99
CA ASP A 24 -12.18 -4.97 13.67
C ASP A 24 -11.73 -3.51 13.71
N GLU A 25 -12.30 -2.70 14.60
CA GLU A 25 -11.80 -1.35 14.86
C GLU A 25 -10.37 -1.38 15.40
N ARG A 26 -10.07 -2.29 16.32
CA ARG A 26 -8.70 -2.48 16.85
C ARG A 26 -7.69 -2.77 15.73
N ARG A 27 -8.07 -3.57 14.73
CA ARG A 27 -7.23 -3.82 13.55
C ARG A 27 -7.01 -2.55 12.73
N LEU A 28 -8.06 -1.76 12.47
CA LEU A 28 -7.93 -0.49 11.74
C LEU A 28 -6.95 0.45 12.44
N TYR A 29 -7.10 0.64 13.76
CA TYR A 29 -6.21 1.47 14.56
C TYR A 29 -4.79 0.91 14.58
N ALA A 30 -4.62 -0.39 14.78
CA ALA A 30 -3.31 -1.03 14.79
C ALA A 30 -2.59 -0.88 13.45
N THR A 31 -3.28 -1.08 12.33
CA THR A 31 -2.73 -0.85 10.98
C THR A 31 -2.35 0.60 10.79
N LYS A 32 -3.15 1.55 11.28
CA LYS A 32 -2.82 2.98 11.15
C LYS A 32 -1.62 3.39 12.00
N ILE A 33 -1.53 2.88 13.23
CA ILE A 33 -0.36 3.08 14.09
C ILE A 33 0.89 2.50 13.43
N MET A 34 0.78 1.34 12.76
CA MET A 34 1.89 0.74 12.03
C MET A 34 2.40 1.64 10.89
N GLU A 35 1.48 2.28 10.15
CA GLU A 35 1.83 3.28 9.14
C GLU A 35 2.58 4.47 9.77
N CYS A 36 2.07 5.00 10.89
CA CYS A 36 2.73 6.10 11.60
C CYS A 36 4.12 5.70 12.12
N ILE A 37 4.31 4.49 12.62
CA ILE A 37 5.63 4.00 13.04
C ILE A 37 6.59 4.01 11.85
N LEU A 38 6.17 3.55 10.68
CA LEU A 38 7.00 3.60 9.48
C LEU A 38 7.37 5.03 9.10
N LEU A 39 6.41 5.95 9.09
CA LEU A 39 6.65 7.32 8.59
C LEU A 39 7.41 8.21 9.59
N GLU A 40 7.14 8.06 10.88
CA GLU A 40 7.58 9.02 11.90
C GLU A 40 8.78 8.52 12.74
N CYS A 41 9.04 7.20 12.80
CA CYS A 41 10.12 6.63 13.63
C CYS A 41 11.40 6.34 12.83
N SER A 42 11.85 7.30 12.03
CA SER A 42 12.88 7.18 10.98
C SER A 42 14.25 6.60 11.40
N SER A 43 14.61 6.63 12.68
CA SER A 43 15.90 6.10 13.15
C SER A 43 15.97 4.57 13.24
N HIS A 44 14.83 3.86 13.21
CA HIS A 44 14.75 2.40 13.37
C HIS A 44 13.91 1.72 12.27
N THR A 45 13.46 2.49 11.26
CA THR A 45 12.51 2.02 10.23
C THR A 45 13.06 0.88 9.40
N THR A 46 14.33 0.93 9.01
CA THR A 46 14.96 -0.09 8.17
C THR A 46 14.89 -1.49 8.79
N GLU A 47 15.08 -1.60 10.11
CA GLU A 47 15.07 -2.89 10.82
C GLU A 47 13.68 -3.51 10.90
N VAL A 48 12.64 -2.67 10.95
CA VAL A 48 11.26 -3.12 11.20
C VAL A 48 10.45 -3.33 9.92
N ILE A 49 10.87 -2.74 8.80
CA ILE A 49 10.21 -2.89 7.49
C ILE A 49 9.94 -4.36 7.14
N PRO A 50 10.90 -5.30 7.23
CA PRO A 50 10.65 -6.69 6.86
C PRO A 50 9.53 -7.35 7.69
N THR A 51 9.55 -7.14 9.01
CA THR A 51 8.52 -7.67 9.92
C THR A 51 7.15 -7.09 9.63
N ILE A 52 7.08 -5.79 9.35
CA ILE A 52 5.82 -5.09 9.03
C ILE A 52 5.27 -5.57 7.69
N LEU A 53 6.11 -5.69 6.65
CA LEU A 53 5.69 -6.18 5.34
C LEU A 53 5.20 -7.63 5.41
N MET A 54 5.88 -8.49 6.15
CA MET A 54 5.46 -9.87 6.37
C MET A 54 4.09 -9.93 7.05
N THR A 55 3.87 -9.08 8.05
CA THR A 55 2.57 -8.92 8.73
C THR A 55 1.47 -8.47 7.75
N MET A 56 1.74 -7.46 6.91
CA MET A 56 0.75 -6.96 5.95
C MET A 56 0.41 -8.02 4.91
N PHE A 57 1.41 -8.76 4.42
CA PHE A 57 1.19 -9.82 3.46
C PHE A 57 0.38 -10.98 4.05
N GLU A 58 0.73 -11.44 5.26
CA GLU A 58 -0.07 -12.45 5.96
C GLU A 58 -1.52 -11.99 6.14
N ARG A 59 -1.72 -10.69 6.41
CA ARG A 59 -3.07 -10.14 6.49
C ARG A 59 -3.77 -10.12 5.12
N LEU A 60 -3.07 -9.78 4.03
CA LEU A 60 -3.65 -9.81 2.67
C LEU A 60 -4.10 -11.22 2.26
N SER A 61 -3.41 -12.26 2.73
CA SER A 61 -3.79 -13.66 2.50
C SER A 61 -5.04 -14.11 3.26
N LYS A 62 -5.60 -13.28 4.15
CA LYS A 62 -6.81 -13.57 4.93
C LYS A 62 -8.01 -12.78 4.38
N PRO A 63 -9.25 -13.32 4.48
CA PRO A 63 -10.43 -12.61 3.99
C PRO A 63 -10.63 -11.27 4.68
N PHE A 64 -11.17 -10.30 3.94
CA PHE A 64 -11.55 -8.98 4.46
C PHE A 64 -13.07 -8.89 4.58
N GLN A 65 -13.55 -8.27 5.65
CA GLN A 65 -14.98 -8.04 5.83
C GLN A 65 -15.48 -6.97 4.85
N GLU A 66 -16.64 -7.23 4.25
CA GLU A 66 -17.34 -6.24 3.45
C GLU A 66 -17.76 -5.04 4.29
N GLY A 67 -17.51 -3.83 3.78
CA GLY A 67 -17.80 -2.58 4.48
C GLY A 67 -16.69 -2.06 5.40
N LEU A 68 -15.76 -2.92 5.86
CA LEU A 68 -14.60 -2.49 6.66
C LEU A 68 -13.46 -2.06 5.73
N ASN A 69 -12.96 -0.82 5.86
CA ASN A 69 -11.89 -0.29 5.02
C ASN A 69 -10.48 -0.72 5.46
N LEU A 70 -10.31 -1.95 5.96
CA LEU A 70 -9.02 -2.46 6.43
C LEU A 70 -8.04 -2.76 5.30
N LYS A 71 -8.50 -3.41 4.22
CA LYS A 71 -7.65 -3.72 3.05
C LYS A 71 -6.95 -2.48 2.47
N PRO A 72 -7.65 -1.35 2.25
CA PRO A 72 -7.01 -0.09 1.87
C PRO A 72 -5.89 0.35 2.82
N LEU A 73 -6.09 0.25 4.15
CA LEU A 73 -5.07 0.67 5.12
C LEU A 73 -3.86 -0.27 5.10
N VAL A 74 -4.07 -1.58 4.96
CA VAL A 74 -2.99 -2.57 4.83
C VAL A 74 -2.13 -2.26 3.61
N LEU A 75 -2.75 -1.93 2.47
CA LEU A 75 -2.05 -1.54 1.25
C LEU A 75 -1.28 -0.22 1.42
N LEU A 76 -1.83 0.76 2.15
CA LEU A 76 -1.14 2.01 2.44
C LEU A 76 0.08 1.83 3.38
N VAL A 77 0.05 0.86 4.30
CA VAL A 77 1.23 0.48 5.10
C VAL A 77 2.34 -0.08 4.20
N VAL A 78 2.00 -0.88 3.19
CA VAL A 78 2.98 -1.38 2.21
C VAL A 78 3.57 -0.22 1.39
N VAL A 79 2.73 0.73 0.96
CA VAL A 79 3.20 1.96 0.29
C VAL A 79 4.12 2.77 1.19
N ALA A 80 3.79 2.92 2.48
CA ALA A 80 4.64 3.61 3.44
C ALA A 80 6.01 2.93 3.57
N ALA A 81 6.07 1.60 3.63
CA ALA A 81 7.34 0.88 3.68
C ALA A 81 8.20 1.12 2.42
N LEU A 82 7.58 1.00 1.23
CA LEU A 82 8.24 1.29 -0.06
C LEU A 82 8.75 2.74 -0.13
N TYR A 83 7.96 3.69 0.39
CA TYR A 83 8.33 5.11 0.44
C TYR A 83 9.53 5.36 1.36
N MET A 84 9.55 4.71 2.52
CA MET A 84 10.60 4.92 3.53
C MET A 84 11.94 4.31 3.13
N ASN A 85 11.91 3.10 2.55
CA ASN A 85 13.11 2.48 2.01
C ASN A 85 12.74 1.43 0.94
N LEU A 86 12.93 1.82 -0.32
CA LEU A 86 12.54 0.99 -1.46
C LEU A 86 13.37 -0.31 -1.52
N ASP A 87 14.69 -0.22 -1.40
CA ASP A 87 15.58 -1.38 -1.54
C ASP A 87 15.31 -2.44 -0.47
N VAL A 88 15.20 -2.03 0.79
CA VAL A 88 14.91 -2.93 1.92
C VAL A 88 13.52 -3.55 1.78
N SER A 89 12.55 -2.77 1.31
CA SER A 89 11.20 -3.27 1.07
C SER A 89 11.15 -4.30 -0.06
N LEU A 90 11.83 -4.04 -1.19
CA LEU A 90 11.89 -4.98 -2.31
C LEU A 90 12.61 -6.27 -1.91
N GLN A 91 13.72 -6.17 -1.17
CA GLN A 91 14.40 -7.34 -0.60
C GLN A 91 13.46 -8.12 0.32
N ALA A 92 12.75 -7.45 1.24
CA ALA A 92 11.80 -8.12 2.13
C ALA A 92 10.67 -8.83 1.36
N LEU A 93 10.09 -8.18 0.34
CA LEU A 93 9.05 -8.77 -0.50
C LEU A 93 9.55 -10.03 -1.22
N HIS A 94 10.78 -9.99 -1.75
CA HIS A 94 11.40 -11.16 -2.37
C HIS A 94 11.58 -12.33 -1.38
N HIS A 95 11.96 -12.05 -0.11
CA HIS A 95 12.09 -13.09 0.91
C HIS A 95 10.75 -13.65 1.40
N ILE A 96 9.69 -12.83 1.44
CA ILE A 96 8.36 -13.25 1.89
C ILE A 96 7.74 -14.25 0.91
N ALA A 97 7.93 -14.03 -0.39
CA ALA A 97 7.35 -14.87 -1.43
C ALA A 97 8.35 -15.12 -2.58
N PRO A 98 9.43 -15.89 -2.34
CA PRO A 98 10.51 -16.08 -3.32
C PRO A 98 10.03 -16.75 -4.61
N ASN A 99 8.96 -17.55 -4.53
CA ASN A 99 8.36 -18.25 -5.67
C ASN A 99 7.19 -17.48 -6.31
N HIS A 100 6.79 -16.35 -5.74
CA HIS A 100 5.72 -15.53 -6.28
C HIS A 100 6.34 -14.51 -7.23
N SER A 101 6.50 -14.94 -8.49
CA SER A 101 7.23 -14.20 -9.55
C SER A 101 6.77 -12.75 -9.74
N ASN A 102 5.60 -12.38 -9.24
CA ASN A 102 5.15 -11.00 -9.30
C ASN A 102 4.33 -10.54 -8.07
N LEU A 103 4.89 -10.62 -6.86
CA LEU A 103 4.21 -10.16 -5.65
C LEU A 103 3.87 -8.66 -5.70
N LEU A 104 4.76 -7.85 -6.26
CA LEU A 104 4.54 -6.41 -6.39
C LEU A 104 3.39 -6.07 -7.35
N GLU A 105 3.22 -6.84 -8.42
CA GLU A 105 2.04 -6.78 -9.30
C GLU A 105 0.76 -7.09 -8.56
N TYR A 106 0.73 -8.19 -7.79
CA TYR A 106 -0.44 -8.53 -6.98
C TYR A 106 -0.82 -7.39 -6.02
N ILE A 107 0.16 -6.82 -5.30
CA ILE A 107 -0.06 -5.69 -4.40
C ILE A 107 -0.58 -4.47 -5.18
N CYS A 108 -0.03 -4.20 -6.35
CA CYS A 108 -0.44 -3.10 -7.22
C CYS A 108 -1.89 -3.28 -7.71
N ASP A 109 -2.24 -4.47 -8.20
CA ASP A 109 -3.60 -4.78 -8.63
C ASP A 109 -4.59 -4.58 -7.48
N GLU A 110 -4.26 -5.09 -6.30
CA GLU A 110 -5.08 -4.92 -5.10
C GLU A 110 -5.20 -3.46 -4.65
N PHE A 111 -4.13 -2.68 -4.80
CA PHE A 111 -4.14 -1.25 -4.59
C PHE A 111 -5.13 -0.54 -5.53
N PHE A 112 -5.09 -0.86 -6.83
CA PHE A 112 -5.98 -0.26 -7.83
C PHE A 112 -7.44 -0.72 -7.71
N THR A 113 -7.74 -1.88 -7.10
CA THR A 113 -9.13 -2.24 -6.77
C THR A 113 -9.68 -1.43 -5.59
N CYS A 114 -8.80 -0.96 -4.70
CA CYS A 114 -9.17 -0.38 -3.42
C CYS A 114 -9.07 1.16 -3.32
N TYR A 115 -8.49 1.84 -4.32
CA TYR A 115 -8.21 3.29 -4.23
C TYR A 115 -9.40 4.17 -3.82
N LYS A 116 -10.62 3.88 -4.31
CA LYS A 116 -11.84 4.66 -3.96
C LYS A 116 -12.20 4.57 -2.47
N LYS A 117 -11.75 3.51 -1.79
CA LYS A 117 -11.98 3.28 -0.37
C LYS A 117 -10.94 3.99 0.51
N MET A 118 -9.86 4.54 -0.07
CA MET A 118 -8.85 5.35 0.62
C MET A 118 -9.41 6.76 0.88
N LYS A 119 -10.19 6.88 1.96
CA LYS A 119 -10.82 8.14 2.37
C LYS A 119 -9.92 8.93 3.33
N GLY A 120 -10.13 10.25 3.35
CA GLY A 120 -9.36 11.18 4.17
C GLY A 120 -8.12 11.73 3.46
N THR A 121 -7.73 12.96 3.79
CA THR A 121 -6.66 13.70 3.10
C THR A 121 -5.33 12.96 3.15
N HIS A 122 -4.95 12.43 4.31
CA HIS A 122 -3.70 11.67 4.47
C HIS A 122 -3.66 10.43 3.59
N ASN A 123 -4.69 9.58 3.67
CA ASN A 123 -4.73 8.32 2.92
C ASN A 123 -4.73 8.57 1.40
N ARG A 124 -5.40 9.63 0.93
CA ARG A 124 -5.37 10.03 -0.48
C ARG A 124 -3.98 10.50 -0.91
N ARG A 125 -3.28 11.28 -0.09
CA ARG A 125 -1.89 11.69 -0.36
C ARG A 125 -0.96 10.49 -0.41
N MET A 126 -1.06 9.57 0.56
CA MET A 126 -0.30 8.33 0.54
C MET A 126 -0.62 7.47 -0.68
N ALA A 127 -1.87 7.42 -1.12
CA ALA A 127 -2.25 6.73 -2.36
C ALA A 127 -1.59 7.35 -3.60
N VAL A 128 -1.54 8.68 -3.70
CA VAL A 128 -0.83 9.38 -4.78
C VAL A 128 0.66 9.06 -4.74
N VAL A 129 1.29 9.11 -3.54
CA VAL A 129 2.69 8.70 -3.34
C VAL A 129 2.91 7.27 -3.81
N GLY A 130 2.01 6.33 -3.50
CA GLY A 130 2.09 4.94 -3.96
C GLY A 130 2.07 4.82 -5.49
N ILE A 131 1.17 5.53 -6.16
CA ILE A 131 1.13 5.55 -7.63
C ILE A 131 2.43 6.11 -8.19
N CYS A 132 2.92 7.23 -7.65
CA CYS A 132 4.19 7.82 -8.05
C CYS A 132 5.36 6.84 -7.84
N LEU A 133 5.43 6.13 -6.71
CA LEU A 133 6.46 5.12 -6.46
C LEU A 133 6.41 4.02 -7.51
N TYR A 134 5.22 3.54 -7.91
CA TYR A 134 5.13 2.53 -8.96
C TYR A 134 5.66 3.01 -10.32
N PHE A 135 5.52 4.30 -10.65
CA PHE A 135 6.16 4.89 -11.82
C PHE A 135 7.69 4.96 -11.70
N HIS A 136 8.20 5.25 -10.50
CA HIS A 136 9.65 5.34 -10.24
C HIS A 136 10.34 3.98 -10.12
N LEU A 137 9.59 2.87 -10.07
CA LEU A 137 10.19 1.55 -10.07
C LEU A 137 10.97 1.30 -11.37
N PRO A 138 12.12 0.59 -11.29
CA PRO A 138 12.85 0.15 -12.46
C PRO A 138 11.94 -0.63 -13.42
N PRO A 139 12.12 -0.52 -14.74
CA PRO A 139 11.30 -1.21 -15.74
C PRO A 139 11.02 -2.71 -15.45
N PRO A 140 11.98 -3.55 -15.00
CA PRO A 140 11.69 -4.95 -14.72
C PRO A 140 10.82 -5.19 -13.48
N LEU A 141 10.73 -4.23 -12.56
CA LEU A 141 9.93 -4.32 -11.33
C LEU A 141 8.63 -3.52 -11.41
N ARG A 142 8.44 -2.74 -12.49
CA ARG A 142 7.30 -1.86 -12.68
C ARG A 142 6.03 -2.69 -12.97
N PRO A 143 4.95 -2.55 -12.18
CA PRO A 143 3.72 -3.29 -12.42
C PRO A 143 3.11 -3.04 -13.81
N SER A 144 2.46 -4.05 -14.38
CA SER A 144 1.95 -4.04 -15.74
C SER A 144 0.98 -2.90 -16.01
N ILE A 145 0.12 -2.53 -15.05
CA ILE A 145 -0.82 -1.40 -15.19
C ILE A 145 -0.10 -0.07 -15.46
N ILE A 146 1.10 0.12 -14.91
CA ILE A 146 1.89 1.33 -15.09
C ILE A 146 2.53 1.33 -16.49
N SER A 147 3.05 0.19 -16.93
CA SER A 147 3.72 0.04 -18.22
C SER A 147 2.75 -0.01 -19.40
N THR A 148 1.59 -0.66 -19.25
CA THR A 148 0.63 -0.91 -20.34
C THR A 148 -0.51 0.09 -20.38
N ASN A 149 -0.87 0.71 -19.25
CA ASN A 149 -1.97 1.64 -19.18
C ASN A 149 -1.71 2.81 -18.20
N PRO A 150 -0.67 3.63 -18.45
CA PRO A 150 -0.32 4.75 -17.59
C PRO A 150 -1.46 5.77 -17.47
N LYS A 151 -2.27 5.96 -18.53
CA LYS A 151 -3.46 6.82 -18.52
C LYS A 151 -4.45 6.44 -17.43
N LYS A 152 -4.69 5.13 -17.24
CA LYS A 152 -5.53 4.63 -16.16
C LYS A 152 -4.94 5.03 -14.82
N ALA A 153 -3.65 4.78 -14.58
CA ALA A 153 -3.00 5.18 -13.32
C ALA A 153 -3.10 6.69 -13.04
N PHE A 154 -2.87 7.56 -14.04
CA PHE A 154 -3.03 9.00 -13.88
C PHE A 154 -4.47 9.45 -13.62
N THR A 155 -5.45 8.78 -14.25
CA THR A 155 -6.87 9.02 -13.93
C THR A 155 -7.15 8.81 -12.44
N HIS A 156 -6.53 7.80 -11.82
CA HIS A 156 -6.69 7.54 -10.39
C HIS A 156 -6.06 8.66 -9.54
N VAL A 157 -4.87 9.16 -9.93
CA VAL A 157 -4.24 10.32 -9.27
C VAL A 157 -5.18 11.52 -9.27
N ILE A 158 -5.76 11.86 -10.43
CA ILE A 158 -6.67 13.01 -10.57
C ILE A 158 -7.92 12.86 -9.68
N LEU A 159 -8.50 11.67 -9.65
CA LEU A 159 -9.65 11.37 -8.78
C LEU A 159 -9.27 11.46 -7.29
N LEU A 160 -8.06 11.02 -6.91
CA LEU A 160 -7.58 11.04 -5.52
C LEU A 160 -7.32 12.47 -5.02
N ILE A 161 -6.80 13.36 -5.85
CA ILE A 161 -6.61 14.79 -5.50
C ILE A 161 -7.93 15.58 -5.43
N GLY A 162 -9.06 14.94 -5.74
CA GLY A 162 -10.38 15.54 -5.60
C GLY A 162 -10.82 16.40 -6.79
N VAL A 163 -10.12 16.28 -7.93
CA VAL A 163 -10.58 16.89 -9.17
C VAL A 163 -11.69 15.99 -9.72
N SER A 164 -12.94 16.40 -9.53
CA SER A 164 -14.14 15.61 -9.85
C SER A 164 -14.31 15.31 -11.34
N VAL A 165 -13.56 16.00 -12.21
CA VAL A 165 -13.52 15.75 -13.65
C VAL A 165 -12.08 15.49 -14.04
N ALA A 166 -11.75 14.23 -14.32
CA ALA A 166 -10.50 13.93 -15.01
C ALA A 166 -10.58 14.56 -16.41
N ASN A 167 -9.99 15.73 -16.60
CA ASN A 167 -9.86 16.33 -17.92
C ASN A 167 -8.96 15.41 -18.75
N ALA A 168 -9.48 14.90 -19.87
CA ALA A 168 -8.73 14.04 -20.78
C ALA A 168 -7.39 14.68 -21.20
N GLU A 169 -7.37 16.00 -21.37
CA GLU A 169 -6.17 16.77 -21.67
C GLU A 169 -5.13 16.69 -20.54
N LEU A 170 -5.56 16.74 -19.27
CA LEU A 170 -4.66 16.62 -18.12
C LEU A 170 -4.11 15.20 -17.99
N VAL A 171 -4.96 14.19 -18.23
CA VAL A 171 -4.53 12.77 -18.26
C VAL A 171 -3.50 12.55 -19.36
N ASP A 172 -3.73 13.08 -20.56
CA ASP A 172 -2.82 12.94 -21.69
C ASP A 172 -1.48 13.62 -21.41
N ARG A 173 -1.48 14.84 -20.85
CA ARG A 173 -0.25 15.55 -20.47
C ARG A 173 0.56 14.82 -19.40
N LEU A 174 -0.10 14.21 -18.41
CA LEU A 174 0.57 13.43 -17.38
C LEU A 174 1.10 12.10 -17.91
N SER A 175 0.43 11.50 -18.90
CA SER A 175 0.83 10.20 -19.45
C SER A 175 2.22 10.22 -20.10
N VAL A 176 2.64 11.37 -20.62
CA VAL A 176 4.01 11.57 -21.12
C VAL A 176 5.07 11.35 -20.04
N LEU A 177 4.74 11.57 -18.76
CA LEU A 177 5.66 11.31 -17.64
C LEU A 177 5.95 9.82 -17.44
N ALA A 178 5.08 8.93 -17.94
CA ALA A 178 5.30 7.48 -17.88
C ALA A 178 6.43 7.00 -18.80
N GLU A 179 6.74 7.79 -19.83
CA GLU A 179 7.76 7.51 -20.85
C GLU A 179 9.12 8.12 -20.48
N LEU A 180 9.19 8.88 -19.39
CA LEU A 180 10.45 9.40 -18.89
C LEU A 180 11.32 8.25 -18.33
N PRO A 181 12.64 8.27 -18.59
CA PRO A 181 13.57 7.23 -18.18
C PRO A 181 13.71 7.10 -16.66
#